data_AF-A0A0H3G0V1-F1
#
_entry.id   AF-A0A0H3G0V1-F1
#
_cell.length_a   1.000
_cell.length_b   1.000
_cell.length_c   1.000
_cell.angle_alpha   90.00
_cell.angle_beta   90.00
_cell.angle_gamma   90.00
#
_symmetry.space_group_name_H-M   'P 1'
#
loop_
_entity.id
_entity.type
_entity.pdbx_description
1 polymer ?
#
loop_
_entity_poly.entity_id
_entity_poly.type
_entity_poly.pdbx_seq_one_letter_code
_entity_poly.pdbx_strand_id
1 'polypeptide(L)'
;MNEASSKLRTVEKFRKWIFEERQLRGWSRTKLAEEARMAAKQRNVESNLKQQSISAFELGQIKSIPSWMPYVMAAFENNPISPTMNSITLTKCNASKNVGLPEEKDLKKLFLGLLTPVEEDITPQLKRKIASILAQRLPKGLEQISLFQ
;
A
#
# COMPACT_ATOMS: atom_id res chain seq x y z
N MET A 1 14.14 33.38 -8.47
CA MET A 1 13.56 32.04 -8.24
C MET A 1 13.08 31.50 -9.58
N ASN A 2 13.70 30.43 -10.08
CA ASN A 2 13.57 29.97 -11.47
C ASN A 2 12.23 29.25 -11.73
N GLU A 3 11.55 29.62 -12.82
CA GLU A 3 10.29 29.02 -13.29
C GLU A 3 10.37 27.48 -13.43
N ALA A 4 11.54 26.96 -13.82
CA ALA A 4 11.81 25.53 -13.92
C ALA A 4 11.68 24.79 -12.57
N SER A 5 12.06 25.43 -11.45
CA SER A 5 11.94 24.84 -10.11
C SER A 5 10.47 24.75 -9.68
N SER A 6 9.65 25.73 -10.06
CA SER A 6 8.20 25.71 -9.81
C SER A 6 7.51 24.59 -10.58
N LYS A 7 7.80 24.45 -11.89
CA LYS A 7 7.24 23.38 -12.74
C LYS A 7 7.61 21.98 -12.25
N LEU A 8 8.86 21.76 -11.83
CA LEU A 8 9.31 20.48 -11.28
C LEU A 8 8.57 20.11 -9.99
N ARG A 9 8.34 21.08 -9.09
CA ARG A 9 7.55 20.86 -7.87
C ARG A 9 6.11 20.47 -8.18
N THR A 10 5.52 21.03 -9.22
CA THR A 10 4.17 20.68 -9.66
C THR A 10 4.10 19.24 -10.17
N VAL A 11 5.06 18.82 -11.00
CA VAL A 11 5.10 17.44 -11.52
C VAL A 11 5.31 16.43 -10.39
N GLU A 12 6.16 16.73 -9.41
CA GLU A 12 6.38 15.86 -8.24
C GLU A 12 5.11 15.66 -7.41
N LYS A 13 4.33 16.74 -7.19
CA LYS A 13 3.05 16.66 -6.49
C LYS A 13 2.08 15.72 -7.22
N PHE A 14 1.95 15.87 -8.54
CA PHE A 14 1.10 14.98 -9.33
C PHE A 14 1.57 13.54 -9.31
N ARG A 15 2.89 13.30 -9.37
CA ARG A 15 3.48 11.97 -9.27
C ARG A 15 3.11 11.29 -7.95
N LYS A 16 3.34 12.00 -6.84
CA LYS A 16 3.03 11.49 -5.51
C LYS A 16 1.54 11.22 -5.36
N TRP A 17 0.70 12.14 -5.83
CA TRP A 17 -0.76 11.99 -5.77
C TRP A 17 -1.25 10.76 -6.54
N ILE A 18 -0.82 10.55 -7.79
CA ILE A 18 -1.21 9.35 -8.57
C ILE A 18 -0.80 8.07 -7.86
N PHE A 19 0.42 8.04 -7.33
CA PHE A 19 0.90 6.88 -6.59
C PHE A 19 -0.01 6.60 -5.38
N GLU A 20 -0.31 7.61 -4.58
CA GLU A 20 -1.19 7.49 -3.41
C GLU A 20 -2.60 7.03 -3.79
N GLU A 21 -3.26 7.70 -4.73
CA GLU A 21 -4.60 7.32 -5.21
C GLU A 21 -4.67 5.88 -5.73
N ARG A 22 -3.60 5.44 -6.40
CA ARG A 22 -3.50 4.07 -6.90
C ARG A 22 -3.35 3.07 -5.75
N GLN A 23 -2.52 3.37 -4.75
CA GLN A 23 -2.34 2.50 -3.57
C GLN A 23 -3.63 2.41 -2.74
N LEU A 24 -4.35 3.52 -2.57
CA LEU A 24 -5.63 3.54 -1.86
C LEU A 24 -6.66 2.59 -2.47
N ARG A 25 -6.62 2.40 -3.79
CA ARG A 25 -7.52 1.49 -4.52
C ARG A 25 -6.96 0.07 -4.69
N GLY A 26 -5.74 -0.19 -4.23
CA GLY A 26 -5.05 -1.47 -4.46
C GLY A 26 -4.82 -1.74 -5.95
N TRP A 27 -4.70 -0.70 -6.77
CA TRP A 27 -4.57 -0.86 -8.22
C TRP A 27 -3.12 -1.13 -8.64
N SER A 28 -2.94 -2.09 -9.55
CA SER A 28 -1.68 -2.23 -10.27
C SER A 28 -1.52 -1.11 -11.30
N ARG A 29 -0.29 -0.85 -11.75
CA ARG A 29 -0.03 0.12 -12.83
C ARG A 29 -0.73 -0.28 -14.13
N THR A 30 -0.87 -1.57 -14.38
CA THR A 30 -1.61 -2.10 -15.53
C THR A 30 -3.10 -1.80 -15.43
N LYS A 31 -3.69 -2.01 -14.24
CA LYS A 31 -5.09 -1.68 -13.99
C LYS A 31 -5.35 -0.18 -14.15
N LEU A 32 -4.48 0.67 -13.61
CA LEU A 32 -4.61 2.12 -13.79
C LEU A 32 -4.55 2.53 -15.27
N ALA A 33 -3.69 1.90 -16.07
CA ALA A 33 -3.62 2.17 -17.51
C ALA A 33 -4.92 1.76 -18.23
N GLU A 34 -5.51 0.62 -17.86
CA GLU A 34 -6.78 0.16 -18.43
C GLU A 34 -7.92 1.12 -18.08
N GLU A 35 -8.09 1.46 -16.80
CA GLU A 35 -9.16 2.36 -16.34
C GLU A 35 -9.06 3.73 -17.01
N ALA A 36 -7.83 4.26 -17.17
CA ALA A 36 -7.61 5.52 -17.89
C ALA A 36 -7.87 5.40 -19.40
N ARG A 37 -7.63 4.24 -20.03
CA ARG A 37 -8.04 3.99 -21.41
C ARG A 37 -9.57 3.95 -21.54
N MET A 38 -10.25 3.32 -20.59
CA MET A 38 -11.71 3.30 -20.55
C MET A 38 -12.29 4.71 -20.36
N ALA A 39 -11.72 5.52 -19.47
CA ALA A 39 -12.13 6.91 -19.28
C ALA A 39 -11.86 7.79 -20.51
N ALA A 40 -10.77 7.54 -21.26
CA ALA A 40 -10.51 8.22 -22.53
C ALA A 40 -11.53 7.82 -23.61
N LYS A 41 -11.85 6.53 -23.70
CA LYS A 41 -12.85 5.99 -24.63
C LYS A 41 -14.24 6.58 -24.40
N GLN A 42 -14.64 6.78 -23.15
CA GLN A 42 -15.89 7.47 -22.79
C GLN A 42 -15.96 8.91 -23.32
N ARG A 43 -14.80 9.55 -23.55
CA ARG A 43 -14.68 10.90 -24.11
C ARG A 43 -14.44 10.89 -25.63
N ASN A 44 -14.64 9.76 -26.30
CA ASN A 44 -14.35 9.55 -27.72
C ASN A 44 -12.88 9.81 -28.12
N VAL A 45 -11.94 9.61 -27.19
CA VAL A 45 -10.51 9.72 -27.46
C VAL A 45 -9.85 8.35 -27.30
N GLU A 46 -9.15 7.89 -28.33
CA GLU A 46 -8.31 6.70 -28.22
C GLU A 46 -7.01 7.03 -27.48
N SER A 47 -6.82 6.39 -26.32
CA SER A 47 -5.61 6.54 -25.52
C SER A 47 -4.78 5.26 -25.64
N ASN A 48 -3.55 5.38 -26.13
CA ASN A 48 -2.57 4.28 -26.17
C ASN A 48 -1.79 4.15 -24.85
N LEU A 49 -2.41 4.48 -23.72
CA LEU A 49 -1.76 4.47 -22.42
C LEU A 49 -1.38 3.04 -22.00
N LYS A 50 -0.07 2.82 -21.82
CA LYS A 50 0.51 1.55 -21.39
C LYS A 50 0.96 1.65 -19.93
N GLN A 51 1.05 0.49 -19.28
CA GLN A 51 1.65 0.35 -17.95
C GLN A 51 3.02 1.02 -17.85
N GLN A 52 3.86 0.87 -18.89
CA GLN A 52 5.22 1.43 -18.93
C GLN A 52 5.22 2.96 -18.79
N SER A 53 4.25 3.65 -19.39
CA SER A 53 4.13 5.11 -19.30
C SER A 53 3.81 5.57 -17.88
N ILE A 54 2.97 4.82 -17.17
CA ILE A 54 2.64 5.07 -15.76
C ILE A 54 3.87 4.79 -14.88
N SER A 55 4.57 3.67 -15.11
CA SER A 55 5.82 3.36 -14.40
C SER A 55 6.87 4.46 -14.60
N ALA A 56 7.10 4.91 -15.83
CA ALA A 56 8.07 5.96 -16.15
C ALA A 56 7.71 7.29 -15.48
N PHE A 57 6.41 7.61 -15.37
CA PHE A 57 5.94 8.78 -14.64
C PHE A 57 6.19 8.65 -13.13
N GLU A 58 5.80 7.53 -12.51
CA GLU A 58 6.01 7.25 -11.08
C GLU A 58 7.49 7.19 -10.69
N LEU A 59 8.37 6.73 -11.59
CA LEU A 59 9.82 6.69 -11.38
C LEU A 59 10.51 8.04 -11.66
N GLY A 60 9.76 9.05 -12.09
CA GLY A 60 10.27 10.38 -12.36
C GLY A 60 11.13 10.53 -13.61
N GLN A 61 11.05 9.58 -14.54
CA GLN A 61 11.68 9.71 -15.85
C GLN A 61 11.01 10.79 -16.70
N ILE A 62 9.73 11.07 -16.44
CA ILE A 62 8.96 12.12 -17.12
C ILE A 62 8.98 13.41 -16.29
N LYS A 63 9.48 14.49 -16.90
CA LYS A 63 9.70 15.81 -16.27
C LYS A 63 8.56 16.81 -16.50
N SER A 64 7.51 16.42 -17.21
CA SER A 64 6.35 17.24 -17.55
C SER A 64 5.05 16.48 -17.24
N ILE A 65 3.93 17.20 -17.21
CA ILE A 65 2.61 16.59 -17.06
C ILE A 65 2.23 15.96 -18.41
N PRO A 66 2.01 14.63 -18.49
CA PRO A 66 1.63 13.98 -19.75
C PRO A 66 0.22 14.35 -20.18
N SER A 67 -0.03 14.34 -21.49
CA SER A 67 -1.36 14.58 -22.06
C SER A 67 -2.42 13.56 -21.63
N TRP A 68 -2.01 12.37 -21.20
CA TRP A 68 -2.93 11.34 -20.69
C TRP A 68 -3.38 11.56 -19.24
N MET A 69 -2.81 12.53 -18.53
CA MET A 69 -3.11 12.81 -17.13
C MET A 69 -4.61 13.04 -16.85
N PRO A 70 -5.35 13.83 -17.66
CA PRO A 70 -6.77 14.06 -17.40
C PRO A 70 -7.64 12.80 -17.47
N TYR A 71 -7.18 11.76 -18.17
CA TYR A 71 -7.89 10.48 -18.24
C TYR A 71 -7.61 9.62 -17.00
N VAL A 72 -6.42 9.73 -16.42
CA VAL A 72 -6.10 9.12 -15.13
C VAL A 72 -6.92 9.77 -14.00
N MET A 73 -7.05 11.09 -14.01
CA MET A 73 -7.92 11.79 -13.06
C MET A 73 -9.37 11.33 -13.18
N ALA A 74 -9.89 11.27 -14.41
CA ALA A 74 -11.24 10.78 -14.67
C ALA A 74 -11.44 9.32 -14.25
N ALA A 75 -10.43 8.47 -14.43
CA ALA A 75 -10.49 7.09 -13.95
C ALA A 75 -10.63 7.01 -12.43
N PHE A 76 -10.00 7.91 -11.68
CA PHE A 76 -10.16 7.99 -10.23
C PHE A 76 -11.52 8.57 -9.80
N GLU A 77 -12.05 9.55 -10.54
CA GLU A 77 -13.39 10.12 -10.30
C GLU A 77 -14.49 9.10 -10.55
N ASN A 78 -14.38 8.31 -11.63
CA ASN A 78 -15.31 7.24 -11.97
C ASN A 78 -15.28 6.08 -10.96
N ASN A 79 -14.20 5.96 -10.19
CA ASN A 79 -14.00 4.89 -9.22
C ASN A 79 -13.71 5.49 -7.83
N PRO A 80 -14.72 6.05 -7.14
CA PRO A 80 -14.54 6.63 -5.81
C PRO A 80 -14.14 5.55 -4.80
N ILE A 81 -13.20 5.90 -3.90
CA ILE A 81 -12.83 5.01 -2.78
C ILE A 81 -13.95 5.06 -1.74
N SER A 82 -14.46 3.90 -1.32
CA SER A 82 -15.39 3.81 -0.21
C SER A 82 -14.73 4.35 1.08
N PRO A 83 -15.40 5.22 1.87
CA PRO A 83 -14.81 5.86 3.04
C PRO A 83 -14.27 4.87 4.09
N THR A 84 -14.75 3.62 4.09
CA THR A 84 -14.28 2.54 4.98
C THR A 84 -12.85 2.08 4.68
N MET A 85 -12.38 2.21 3.43
CA MET A 85 -11.02 1.79 3.01
C MET A 85 -9.94 2.81 3.37
N ASN A 86 -10.29 4.10 3.45
CA ASN A 86 -9.35 5.16 3.84
C ASN A 86 -8.75 4.91 5.24
N SER A 87 -9.51 4.30 6.15
CA SER A 87 -9.05 3.94 7.50
C SER A 87 -8.04 2.78 7.53
N ILE A 88 -8.09 1.85 6.57
CA ILE A 88 -7.19 0.67 6.53
C ILE A 88 -5.85 1.04 5.89
N THR A 89 -5.82 1.95 4.91
CA THR A 89 -4.58 2.42 4.29
C THR A 89 -3.88 3.54 5.07
N LEU A 90 -4.58 4.23 5.98
CA LEU A 90 -3.99 5.16 6.95
C LEU A 90 -3.31 4.46 8.13
N THR A 91 -3.54 3.15 8.34
CA THR A 91 -2.55 2.29 9.00
C THR A 91 -1.35 2.07 8.08
N LYS A 92 -0.71 3.17 7.68
CA LYS A 92 0.73 3.22 7.61
C LYS A 92 1.18 2.56 8.91
N CYS A 93 1.85 1.41 8.83
CA CYS A 93 2.62 0.94 9.96
C CYS A 93 3.63 2.05 10.23
N ASN A 94 3.25 3.01 11.08
CA ASN A 94 4.14 3.90 11.74
C ASN A 94 4.92 2.96 12.64
N ALA A 95 5.93 2.30 12.06
CA ALA A 95 7.03 1.74 12.81
C ALA A 95 7.62 2.95 13.53
N SER A 96 7.04 3.23 14.71
CA SER A 96 7.62 4.11 15.70
C SER A 96 9.08 3.72 15.77
N LYS A 97 9.99 4.69 15.77
CA LYS A 97 11.44 4.41 15.83
C LYS A 97 11.84 3.65 17.12
N ASN A 98 10.88 3.31 17.98
CA ASN A 98 10.97 2.36 19.07
C ASN A 98 10.06 1.15 18.77
N VAL A 99 10.41 0.31 17.78
CA VAL A 99 9.71 -0.97 17.56
C VAL A 99 10.23 -1.98 18.59
N GLY A 100 9.84 -1.78 19.85
CA GLY A 100 9.95 -2.83 20.85
C GLY A 100 8.95 -3.93 20.53
N LEU A 101 9.35 -5.19 20.68
CA LEU A 101 8.42 -6.29 20.61
C LEU A 101 7.34 -6.13 21.70
N PRO A 102 6.05 -6.38 21.41
CA PRO A 102 5.01 -6.35 22.44
C PRO A 102 5.33 -7.32 23.59
N GLU A 103 4.84 -7.02 24.80
CA GLU A 103 5.02 -7.90 25.95
C GLU A 103 4.46 -9.31 25.70
N GLU A 104 5.02 -10.32 26.38
CA GLU A 104 4.66 -11.75 26.20
C GLU A 104 3.14 -11.99 26.25
N LYS A 105 2.43 -11.29 27.14
CA LYS A 105 0.98 -11.41 27.31
C LYS A 105 0.21 -10.99 26.06
N ASP A 106 0.65 -9.93 25.39
CA ASP A 106 -0.01 -9.41 24.20
C ASP A 106 0.42 -10.17 22.94
N LEU A 107 1.68 -10.60 22.88
CA LEU A 107 2.17 -11.53 21.86
C LEU A 107 1.37 -12.84 21.85
N LYS A 108 1.09 -13.39 23.05
CA LYS A 108 0.27 -14.60 23.21
C LYS A 108 -1.16 -14.41 22.69
N LYS A 109 -1.80 -13.27 22.97
CA LYS A 109 -3.15 -12.98 22.46
C LYS A 109 -3.16 -12.86 20.95
N LEU A 110 -2.16 -12.19 20.37
CA LEU A 110 -1.98 -12.07 18.93
C LEU A 110 -1.85 -13.45 18.29
N PHE A 111 -0.93 -14.28 18.78
CA PHE A 111 -0.76 -15.64 18.25
C PHE A 111 -2.01 -16.50 18.43
N LEU A 112 -2.73 -16.36 19.55
CA LEU A 112 -3.98 -17.08 19.74
C LEU A 112 -5.05 -16.64 18.74
N GLY A 113 -5.17 -15.34 18.47
CA GLY A 113 -6.06 -14.81 17.43
C GLY A 113 -5.71 -15.34 16.04
N LEU A 114 -4.42 -15.43 15.71
CA LEU A 114 -3.93 -15.98 14.44
C LEU A 114 -4.15 -17.49 14.32
N LEU A 115 -4.08 -18.23 15.43
CA LEU A 115 -4.32 -19.68 15.48
C LEU A 115 -5.81 -20.03 15.57
N THR A 116 -6.69 -19.06 15.83
CA THR A 116 -8.13 -19.28 15.95
C THR A 116 -8.75 -19.80 14.64
N PRO A 117 -8.50 -19.20 13.46
CA PRO A 117 -9.04 -19.69 12.19
C PRO A 117 -8.29 -20.91 11.61
N VAL A 118 -7.20 -21.36 12.24
CA VAL A 118 -6.46 -22.54 11.77
C VAL A 118 -7.25 -23.80 12.10
N GLU A 119 -7.28 -24.75 11.16
CA GLU A 119 -7.80 -26.14 11.19
C GLU A 119 -8.52 -26.62 12.47
N GLU A 120 -9.68 -27.25 12.27
CA GLU A 120 -10.52 -27.81 13.33
C GLU A 120 -9.86 -28.99 14.07
N ASP A 121 -8.88 -29.65 13.42
CA ASP A 121 -8.16 -30.81 13.96
C ASP A 121 -7.25 -30.46 15.14
N ILE A 122 -6.96 -29.17 15.35
CA ILE A 122 -6.12 -28.69 16.44
C ILE A 122 -7.00 -28.27 17.62
N THR A 123 -6.90 -29.02 18.72
CA THR A 123 -7.64 -28.70 19.95
C THR A 123 -7.35 -27.27 20.45
N PRO A 124 -8.33 -26.57 21.04
CA PRO A 124 -8.13 -25.23 21.58
C PRO A 124 -7.03 -25.15 22.64
N GLN A 125 -6.81 -26.23 23.40
CA GLN A 125 -5.74 -26.33 24.38
C GLN A 125 -4.36 -26.33 23.71
N LEU A 126 -4.21 -27.07 22.61
CA LEU A 126 -2.98 -27.09 21.84
C LEU A 126 -2.69 -25.73 21.19
N LYS A 127 -3.72 -25.06 20.65
CA LYS A 127 -3.60 -23.67 20.14
C LYS A 127 -3.09 -22.70 21.20
N ARG A 128 -3.62 -22.78 22.43
CA ARG A 128 -3.13 -21.99 23.57
C ARG A 128 -1.69 -22.31 23.96
N LYS A 129 -1.30 -23.59 23.91
CA LYS A 129 0.07 -24.03 24.20
C LYS A 129 1.05 -23.51 23.16
N ILE A 130 0.71 -23.63 21.87
CA ILE A 130 1.51 -23.10 20.75
C ILE A 130 1.67 -21.59 20.89
N ALA A 131 0.57 -20.84 21.09
CA ALA A 131 0.62 -19.39 21.29
C ALA A 131 1.54 -18.99 22.47
N SER A 132 1.51 -19.75 23.58
CA SER A 132 2.37 -19.48 24.74
C SER A 132 3.84 -19.75 24.46
N ILE A 133 4.16 -20.84 23.74
CA ILE A 133 5.54 -21.18 23.37
C ILE A 133 6.10 -20.13 22.42
N LEU A 134 5.33 -19.74 21.39
CA LEU A 134 5.73 -18.71 20.44
C LEU A 134 5.94 -17.36 21.13
N ALA A 135 5.06 -17.00 22.07
CA ALA A 135 5.20 -15.76 22.84
C ALA A 135 6.52 -15.67 23.61
N GLN A 136 7.02 -16.80 24.13
CA GLN A 136 8.26 -16.86 24.90
C GLN A 136 9.53 -16.99 24.06
N ARG A 137 9.43 -17.69 22.92
CA ARG A 137 10.60 -18.07 22.11
C ARG A 137 10.89 -17.07 21.00
N LEU A 138 9.86 -16.41 20.45
CA LEU A 138 10.03 -15.43 19.39
C LEU A 138 10.90 -14.22 19.80
N PRO A 139 10.69 -13.58 20.97
CA PRO A 139 11.55 -12.48 21.40
C PRO A 139 13.02 -12.89 21.50
N LYS A 140 13.29 -14.04 22.16
CA LYS A 140 14.63 -14.58 22.35
C LYS A 140 15.33 -14.91 21.03
N GLY A 141 14.58 -15.43 20.06
CA GLY A 141 15.11 -15.71 18.72
C GLY A 141 15.44 -14.42 17.95
N LEU A 142 14.63 -13.38 18.10
CA LEU A 142 14.86 -12.09 17.44
C LEU A 142 16.05 -11.32 18.04
N GLU A 143 16.28 -11.43 19.35
CA GLU A 143 17.47 -10.93 20.02
C GLU A 143 18.76 -11.59 19.48
N GLN A 144 18.72 -12.90 19.22
CA GLN A 144 19.87 -13.66 18.70
C GLN A 144 20.25 -13.27 17.26
N ILE A 145 19.31 -12.76 16.47
CA ILE A 145 19.51 -12.41 15.06
C ILE A 145 19.83 -10.91 14.89
N SER A 146 19.90 -10.13 15.99
CA SER A 146 20.14 -8.68 15.95
C SER A 146 19.17 -7.92 15.03
N LEU A 147 17.93 -8.41 14.87
CA LEU A 147 16.93 -7.79 13.99
C LEU A 147 16.30 -6.53 14.59
N PHE A 148 16.52 -6.27 15.88
CA PHE A 148 16.09 -5.07 16.58
C PHE A 148 17.28 -4.56 17.41
N GLN A 149 17.94 -3.51 16.93
CA GLN A 149 18.83 -2.64 17.70
C GLN A 149 18.15 -1.29 17.93
#